data_AF-A0A2S2QKV0-F1
#
_entry.id   AF-A0A2S2QKV0-F1
#
_cell.length_a   1.000
_cell.length_b   1.000
_cell.length_c   1.000
_cell.angle_alpha   90.00
_cell.angle_beta   90.00
_cell.angle_gamma   90.00
#
_symmetry.space_group_name_H-M   'P 1'
#
loop_
_entity.id
_entity.type
_entity.pdbx_description
1 polymer ?
#
loop_
_entity_poly.entity_id
_entity_poly.type
_entity_poly.pdbx_seq_one_letter_code
_entity_poly.pdbx_strand_id
1 'polypeptide(L)'
;NFHNAEPSRAEQFKDAFFHLPYRIEQSIVKLSFERQILKGMIIYLLDISIVLMSILQGTSCINCFKCSSINGSNANCEDPFNPAMSSYIEKCMVPKRGHVGMFPANFCTKIIGKNELTHEVMVIRQCAMKTMDSQCGKFKYQEHTMNGCILTCDFDGCNSGHDRKPNAMLHVGLSALLLALTSYYIDTTIECFQFT
;
A
#
# COMPACT_ATOMS: atom_id res chain seq x y z
N ASN A 1 66.78 12.55 -52.15
CA ASN A 1 66.16 13.83 -51.73
C ASN A 1 64.81 14.01 -52.39
N PHE A 2 63.74 13.53 -51.74
CA PHE A 2 62.39 14.04 -52.00
C PHE A 2 62.04 14.93 -50.81
N HIS A 3 61.74 16.20 -51.10
CA HIS A 3 61.35 17.21 -50.14
C HIS A 3 59.96 16.89 -49.60
N ASN A 4 59.82 16.86 -48.27
CA ASN A 4 58.54 16.91 -47.59
C ASN A 4 57.93 18.29 -47.81
N ALA A 5 56.77 18.35 -48.48
CA ALA A 5 55.94 19.54 -48.55
C ALA A 5 55.11 19.64 -47.26
N GLU A 6 55.20 20.78 -46.56
CA GLU A 6 54.31 21.09 -45.45
C GLU A 6 52.88 21.34 -45.97
N PRO A 7 51.85 20.77 -45.32
CA PRO A 7 50.45 20.94 -45.74
C PRO A 7 49.98 22.37 -45.53
N SER A 8 49.08 22.83 -46.41
CA SER A 8 48.59 24.20 -46.43
C SER A 8 47.66 24.50 -45.25
N ARG A 9 47.66 25.76 -44.78
CA ARG A 9 46.80 26.23 -43.67
C ARG A 9 45.29 25.99 -43.88
N ALA A 10 44.87 25.84 -45.15
CA ALA A 10 43.49 25.53 -45.52
C ALA A 10 43.13 24.03 -45.36
N GLU A 11 44.11 23.13 -45.41
CA GLU A 11 43.91 21.70 -45.15
C GLU A 11 43.78 21.42 -43.64
N GLN A 12 44.59 22.07 -42.80
CA GLN A 12 44.45 22.00 -41.34
C GLN A 12 43.08 22.49 -40.82
N PHE A 13 42.45 23.45 -41.49
CA PHE A 13 41.14 23.98 -41.08
C PHE A 13 39.97 23.05 -41.48
N LYS A 14 40.12 22.27 -42.56
CA LYS A 14 39.12 21.28 -43.00
C LYS A 14 39.06 20.07 -42.08
N ASP A 15 40.22 19.60 -41.60
CA ASP A 15 40.28 18.47 -40.67
C ASP A 15 39.64 18.79 -39.31
N ALA A 16 39.82 20.02 -38.80
CA ALA A 16 39.17 20.44 -37.56
C ALA A 16 37.64 20.49 -37.69
N PHE A 17 37.10 20.93 -38.82
CA PHE A 17 35.66 21.05 -39.06
C PHE A 17 34.98 19.71 -39.32
N PHE A 18 35.69 18.74 -39.92
CA PHE A 18 35.17 17.39 -40.16
C PHE A 18 34.98 16.58 -38.86
N HIS A 19 35.77 16.85 -37.82
CA HIS A 19 35.67 16.17 -36.52
C HIS A 19 34.74 16.86 -35.50
N LEU A 20 34.31 18.09 -35.77
CA LEU A 20 33.35 18.84 -34.95
C LEU A 20 31.97 18.16 -34.81
N PRO A 21 31.31 17.66 -35.88
CA PRO A 21 30.02 16.98 -35.74
C PRO A 21 30.12 15.69 -34.91
N TYR A 22 31.19 14.91 -35.09
CA TYR A 22 31.45 13.68 -34.33
C TYR A 22 31.65 13.94 -32.83
N ARG A 23 32.36 15.01 -32.48
CA ARG A 23 32.62 15.38 -31.07
C ARG A 23 31.36 15.93 -30.36
N ILE A 24 30.45 16.58 -31.10
CA ILE A 24 29.16 17.05 -30.58
C ILE A 24 28.21 15.87 -30.37
N GLU A 25 28.12 14.93 -31.32
CA GLU A 25 27.32 13.70 -31.16
C GLU A 25 27.78 12.89 -29.94
N GLN A 26 29.08 12.67 -29.77
CA GLN A 26 29.61 11.98 -28.58
C GLN A 26 29.28 12.68 -27.26
N SER A 27 29.27 14.02 -27.24
CA SER A 27 28.95 14.80 -26.04
C SER A 27 27.46 14.73 -25.69
N ILE A 28 26.58 14.74 -26.70
CA ILE A 28 25.12 14.59 -26.54
C ILE A 28 24.78 13.17 -26.06
N VAL A 29 25.43 12.14 -26.63
CA VAL A 29 25.29 10.74 -26.22
C VAL A 29 25.70 10.56 -24.75
N LYS A 30 26.81 11.17 -24.32
CA LYS A 30 27.27 11.13 -22.92
C LYS A 30 26.30 11.86 -21.96
N LEU A 31 25.81 13.04 -22.33
CA LEU A 31 24.80 13.79 -21.57
C LEU A 31 23.47 13.05 -21.46
N SER A 32 23.08 12.30 -22.51
CA SER A 32 21.89 11.45 -22.51
C SER A 32 22.08 10.25 -21.58
N PHE A 33 23.24 9.60 -21.64
CA PHE A 33 23.61 8.46 -20.79
C PHE A 33 23.66 8.83 -19.30
N GLU A 34 24.25 9.97 -18.94
CA GLU A 34 24.28 10.46 -17.55
C GLU A 34 22.87 10.77 -17.02
N ARG A 35 21.99 11.36 -17.85
CA ARG A 35 20.57 11.57 -17.48
C ARG A 35 19.81 10.26 -17.29
N GLN A 36 20.17 9.21 -18.02
CA GLN A 36 19.49 7.93 -17.99
C GLN A 36 19.91 7.08 -16.78
N ILE A 37 21.20 7.08 -16.43
CA ILE A 37 21.70 6.53 -15.17
C ILE A 37 21.06 7.26 -13.98
N LEU A 38 20.98 8.59 -14.04
CA LEU A 38 20.35 9.38 -12.99
C LEU A 38 18.86 9.00 -12.81
N LYS A 39 18.11 8.77 -13.89
CA LYS A 39 16.72 8.30 -13.81
C LYS A 39 16.61 6.89 -13.20
N GLY A 40 17.48 5.97 -13.60
CA GLY A 40 17.52 4.61 -13.03
C GLY A 40 17.85 4.61 -11.53
N MET A 41 18.81 5.43 -11.11
CA MET A 41 19.15 5.61 -9.70
C MET A 41 17.99 6.23 -8.90
N ILE A 42 17.27 7.21 -9.47
CA ILE A 42 16.10 7.80 -8.82
C ILE A 42 14.99 6.75 -8.63
N ILE A 43 14.70 5.92 -9.64
CA ILE A 43 13.70 4.85 -9.54
C ILE A 43 14.08 3.84 -8.46
N TYR A 44 15.34 3.39 -8.44
CA TYR A 44 15.83 2.44 -7.45
C TYR A 44 15.77 3.01 -6.02
N LEU A 45 16.09 4.29 -5.84
CA LEU A 45 15.96 4.98 -4.55
C LEU A 45 14.50 5.13 -4.12
N LEU A 46 13.58 5.38 -5.07
CA LEU A 46 12.14 5.41 -4.79
C LEU A 46 11.63 4.03 -4.35
N ASP A 47 12.04 2.95 -5.03
CA ASP A 47 11.66 1.58 -4.66
C ASP A 47 12.18 1.20 -3.27
N ILE A 48 13.43 1.50 -2.96
CA ILE A 48 14.00 1.30 -1.61
C ILE A 48 13.21 2.09 -0.57
N SER A 49 12.82 3.34 -0.87
CA SER A 49 12.05 4.17 0.07
C SER A 49 10.66 3.58 0.35
N ILE A 50 9.99 3.02 -0.66
CA ILE A 50 8.68 2.36 -0.52
C ILE A 50 8.79 1.11 0.35
N VAL A 51 9.81 0.28 0.12
CA VAL A 51 10.09 -0.91 0.92
C VAL A 51 10.43 -0.53 2.37
N LEU A 52 11.28 0.48 2.59
CA LEU A 52 11.64 0.96 3.92
C LEU A 52 10.43 1.50 4.69
N MET A 53 9.54 2.26 4.04
CA MET A 53 8.29 2.75 4.64
C MET A 53 7.31 1.62 4.98
N SER A 54 7.32 0.54 4.19
CA SER A 54 6.51 -0.65 4.46
C SER A 54 7.02 -1.42 5.69
N ILE A 55 8.34 -1.45 5.90
CA ILE A 55 8.98 -2.08 7.07
C ILE A 55 8.84 -1.20 8.33
N LEU A 56 8.80 0.12 8.17
CA LEU A 56 8.65 1.10 9.26
C LEU A 56 7.19 1.33 9.68
N GLN A 57 6.25 0.49 9.28
CA GLN A 57 4.91 0.48 9.88
C GLN A 57 5.04 0.02 11.34
N GLY A 58 5.34 0.97 12.23
CA GLY A 58 5.29 0.79 13.67
C GLY A 58 3.92 0.30 14.09
N THR A 59 3.84 -0.32 15.27
CA THR A 59 2.58 -0.79 15.88
C THR A 59 1.66 0.40 16.15
N SER A 60 0.90 0.83 15.13
CA SER A 60 -0.15 1.83 15.29
C SER A 60 -1.33 1.16 15.95
N CYS A 61 -1.77 1.69 17.09
CA CYS A 61 -3.03 1.29 17.68
C CYS A 61 -4.14 1.61 16.67
N ILE A 62 -4.99 0.63 16.37
CA ILE A 62 -6.12 0.80 15.45
C ILE A 62 -7.19 1.72 16.04
N ASN A 63 -7.92 2.43 15.19
CA ASN A 63 -9.07 3.22 15.58
C ASN A 63 -10.37 2.48 15.19
N CYS A 64 -11.32 2.31 16.12
CA CYS A 64 -12.53 1.52 15.85
C CYS A 64 -13.80 2.23 16.33
N PHE A 65 -14.94 1.89 15.71
CA PHE A 65 -16.21 2.21 16.31
C PHE A 65 -16.49 1.30 17.51
N LYS A 66 -17.03 1.87 18.59
CA LYS A 66 -17.42 1.15 19.80
C LYS A 66 -18.87 1.44 20.17
N CYS A 67 -19.71 0.41 20.17
CA CYS A 67 -21.10 0.53 20.57
C CYS A 67 -21.71 -0.85 20.87
N SER A 68 -22.85 -0.87 21.55
CA SER A 68 -23.66 -2.06 21.74
C SER A 68 -25.13 -1.70 21.59
N SER A 69 -25.91 -2.60 21.00
CA SER A 69 -27.36 -2.52 20.91
C SER A 69 -27.96 -3.90 21.15
N ILE A 70 -29.07 -3.93 21.88
CA ILE A 70 -29.90 -5.11 22.09
C ILE A 70 -31.33 -4.72 21.70
N ASN A 71 -31.93 -5.45 20.77
CA ASN A 71 -33.24 -5.17 20.19
C ASN A 71 -33.40 -3.72 19.72
N GLY A 72 -32.35 -3.14 19.10
CA GLY A 72 -32.40 -1.76 18.60
C GLY A 72 -32.33 -0.67 19.67
N SER A 73 -31.88 -0.99 20.90
CA SER A 73 -31.72 0.00 21.98
C SER A 73 -30.78 1.16 21.61
N ASN A 74 -29.90 0.96 20.63
CA ASN A 74 -29.06 2.02 20.06
C ASN A 74 -29.08 1.96 18.53
N ALA A 75 -29.96 2.75 17.91
CA ALA A 75 -30.12 2.82 16.46
C ALA A 75 -28.82 3.20 15.70
N ASN A 76 -27.93 3.99 16.31
CA ASN A 76 -26.65 4.35 15.67
C ASN A 76 -25.68 3.16 15.59
N CYS A 77 -25.86 2.17 16.46
CA CYS A 77 -25.12 0.92 16.45
C CYS A 77 -25.79 -0.16 15.61
N GLU A 78 -27.01 0.03 15.11
CA GLU A 78 -27.65 -0.95 14.23
C GLU A 78 -27.13 -0.81 12.80
N ASP A 79 -27.58 -1.70 11.91
CA ASP A 79 -27.42 -1.52 10.48
C ASP A 79 -28.73 -0.97 9.87
N PRO A 80 -28.68 0.00 8.94
CA PRO A 80 -27.48 0.67 8.41
C PRO A 80 -26.76 1.53 9.46
N PHE A 81 -25.42 1.45 9.48
CA PHE A 81 -24.61 2.10 10.51
C PHE A 81 -24.50 3.60 10.30
N ASN A 82 -24.64 4.36 11.40
CA ASN A 82 -24.46 5.82 11.40
C ASN A 82 -23.12 6.20 12.06
N PRO A 83 -22.04 6.41 11.27
CA PRO A 83 -20.73 6.73 11.81
C PRO A 83 -20.66 8.10 12.49
N ALA A 84 -21.48 9.07 12.06
CA ALA A 84 -21.46 10.43 12.61
C ALA A 84 -22.01 10.51 14.04
N MET A 85 -22.89 9.56 14.40
CA MET A 85 -23.55 9.50 15.71
C MET A 85 -23.06 8.34 16.58
N SER A 86 -21.94 7.74 16.21
CA SER A 86 -21.33 6.59 16.88
C SER A 86 -20.02 6.97 17.56
N SER A 87 -19.66 6.26 18.62
CA SER A 87 -18.40 6.48 19.30
C SER A 87 -17.24 5.90 18.49
N TYR A 88 -16.35 6.76 18.01
CA TYR A 88 -15.09 6.41 17.36
C TYR A 88 -13.97 6.52 18.38
N ILE A 89 -13.29 5.41 18.66
CA ILE A 89 -12.22 5.35 19.66
C ILE A 89 -10.88 5.37 18.94
N GLU A 90 -10.12 6.43 19.18
CA GLU A 90 -8.75 6.55 18.69
C GLU A 90 -7.77 5.76 19.57
N LYS A 91 -6.73 5.22 18.95
CA LYS A 91 -5.67 4.42 19.57
C LYS A 91 -6.26 3.38 20.53
N CYS A 92 -7.15 2.51 20.03
CA CYS A 92 -7.89 1.56 20.84
C CYS A 92 -6.98 0.79 21.79
N MET A 93 -7.35 0.81 23.08
CA MET A 93 -6.72 0.01 24.12
C MET A 93 -7.76 -0.94 24.73
N VAL A 94 -7.39 -2.19 24.99
CA VAL A 94 -8.28 -3.20 25.57
C VAL A 94 -7.60 -3.97 26.71
N PRO A 95 -8.35 -4.45 27.71
CA PRO A 95 -7.81 -5.28 28.77
C PRO A 95 -7.48 -6.69 28.26
N LYS A 96 -6.42 -7.30 28.77
CA LYS A 96 -6.03 -8.69 28.48
C LYS A 96 -6.25 -9.57 29.70
N ARG A 97 -6.98 -10.69 29.53
CA ARG A 97 -7.22 -11.65 30.62
C ARG A 97 -5.89 -12.09 31.26
N GLY A 98 -5.83 -12.07 32.59
CA GLY A 98 -4.66 -12.45 33.36
C GLY A 98 -3.51 -11.44 33.34
N HIS A 99 -3.71 -10.22 32.84
CA HIS A 99 -2.69 -9.16 32.82
C HIS A 99 -3.27 -7.85 33.38
N VAL A 100 -2.46 -7.10 34.13
CA VAL A 100 -2.83 -5.78 34.65
C VAL A 100 -2.55 -4.72 33.58
N GLY A 101 -3.48 -3.80 33.39
CA GLY A 101 -3.35 -2.68 32.45
C GLY A 101 -4.10 -2.87 31.12
N MET A 102 -3.81 -1.97 30.18
CA MET A 102 -4.47 -1.87 28.89
C MET A 102 -3.45 -2.06 27.77
N PHE A 103 -3.84 -2.78 26.72
CA PHE A 103 -2.95 -3.18 25.62
C PHE A 103 -3.48 -2.66 24.29
N PRO A 104 -2.59 -2.33 23.34
CA PRO A 104 -2.99 -1.86 22.03
C PRO A 104 -3.82 -2.93 21.31
N ALA A 105 -4.97 -2.52 20.78
CA ALA A 105 -5.77 -3.34 19.89
C ALA A 105 -5.20 -3.26 18.47
N ASN A 106 -5.33 -4.37 17.74
CA ASN A 106 -4.90 -4.48 16.34
C ASN A 106 -6.08 -4.75 15.39
N PHE A 107 -7.28 -4.98 15.93
CA PHE A 107 -8.44 -5.34 15.15
C PHE A 107 -9.69 -4.60 15.62
N CYS A 108 -10.59 -4.29 14.69
CA CYS A 108 -11.97 -3.95 14.99
C CYS A 108 -12.84 -5.19 14.77
N THR A 109 -13.81 -5.39 15.65
CA THR A 109 -14.78 -6.47 15.54
C THR A 109 -16.20 -5.90 15.47
N LYS A 110 -17.02 -6.50 14.62
CA LYS A 110 -18.48 -6.35 14.63
C LYS A 110 -19.10 -7.72 14.88
N ILE A 111 -19.92 -7.82 15.91
CA ILE A 111 -20.70 -9.00 16.24
C ILE A 111 -22.16 -8.65 15.98
N ILE A 112 -22.84 -9.44 15.17
CA ILE A 112 -24.29 -9.37 14.98
C ILE A 112 -24.86 -10.77 15.18
N GLY A 113 -25.89 -10.91 15.99
CA GLY A 113 -26.51 -12.22 16.17
C GLY A 113 -27.82 -12.18 16.91
N LYS A 114 -28.58 -13.25 16.74
CA LYS A 114 -29.87 -13.48 17.40
C LYS A 114 -29.72 -14.59 18.43
N ASN A 115 -30.16 -14.35 19.66
CA ASN A 115 -30.19 -15.37 20.70
C ASN A 115 -31.14 -16.51 20.29
N GLU A 116 -30.69 -17.76 20.42
CA GLU A 116 -31.50 -18.92 20.03
C GLU A 116 -32.71 -19.13 20.95
N LEU A 117 -32.62 -18.74 22.23
CA LEU A 117 -33.66 -18.91 23.23
C LEU A 117 -34.59 -17.69 23.32
N THR A 118 -34.02 -16.50 23.54
CA THR A 118 -34.80 -15.27 23.77
C THR A 118 -35.21 -14.57 22.48
N HIS A 119 -34.63 -14.97 21.35
CA HIS A 119 -34.80 -14.29 20.05
C HIS A 119 -34.37 -12.83 20.00
N GLU A 120 -33.66 -12.35 21.04
CA GLU A 120 -33.12 -11.00 21.08
C GLU A 120 -32.00 -10.83 20.06
N VAL A 121 -32.02 -9.71 19.34
CA VAL A 121 -30.99 -9.35 18.37
C VAL A 121 -29.97 -8.46 19.06
N MET A 122 -28.69 -8.77 18.88
CA MET A 122 -27.58 -8.03 19.45
C MET A 122 -26.63 -7.57 18.36
N VAL A 123 -26.19 -6.33 18.44
CA VAL A 123 -25.09 -5.78 17.63
C VAL A 123 -24.05 -5.16 18.55
N ILE A 124 -22.79 -5.57 18.41
CA ILE A 124 -21.66 -5.03 19.17
C ILE A 124 -20.54 -4.66 18.21
N ARG A 125 -20.00 -3.46 18.39
CA ARG A 125 -18.76 -3.01 17.76
C ARG A 125 -17.74 -2.74 18.85
N GLN A 126 -16.54 -3.29 18.73
CA GLN A 126 -15.48 -3.08 19.71
C GLN A 126 -14.09 -3.28 19.10
N CYS A 127 -13.07 -2.82 19.80
CA CYS A 127 -11.68 -3.14 19.49
C CYS A 127 -11.31 -4.53 20.07
N ALA A 128 -10.35 -5.20 19.45
CA ALA A 128 -9.85 -6.51 19.88
C ALA A 128 -8.33 -6.64 19.66
N MET A 129 -7.66 -7.39 20.54
CA MET A 129 -6.22 -7.71 20.39
C MET A 129 -5.97 -8.83 19.38
N LYS A 130 -6.92 -9.76 19.25
CA LYS A 130 -6.80 -10.95 18.41
C LYS A 130 -7.99 -11.03 17.48
N THR A 131 -7.76 -11.58 16.30
CA THR A 131 -8.84 -11.97 15.40
C THR A 131 -9.69 -13.07 16.02
N MET A 132 -11.00 -13.00 15.78
CA MET A 132 -11.96 -14.07 16.10
C MET A 132 -12.26 -14.92 14.86
N ASP A 133 -11.56 -14.65 13.76
CA ASP A 133 -11.84 -15.09 12.40
C ASP A 133 -13.24 -14.68 11.92
N SER A 134 -13.32 -14.13 10.71
CA SER A 134 -14.61 -13.69 10.20
C SER A 134 -15.46 -14.92 9.86
N GLN A 135 -16.46 -15.21 10.69
CA GLN A 135 -17.28 -16.42 10.60
C GLN A 135 -18.75 -16.12 10.87
N CYS A 136 -19.63 -16.91 10.23
CA CYS A 136 -21.07 -16.85 10.43
C CYS A 136 -21.61 -18.23 10.80
N GLY A 137 -22.67 -18.25 11.60
CA GLY A 137 -23.35 -19.44 12.10
C GLY A 137 -23.62 -19.33 13.59
N LYS A 138 -23.63 -20.50 14.26
CA LYS A 138 -23.86 -20.58 15.70
C LYS A 138 -22.56 -20.34 16.46
N PHE A 139 -22.60 -19.43 17.43
CA PHE A 139 -21.49 -19.17 18.32
C PHE A 139 -21.96 -18.94 19.76
N LYS A 140 -21.05 -19.14 20.72
CA LYS A 140 -21.29 -18.82 22.13
C LYS A 140 -20.82 -17.40 22.42
N TYR A 141 -21.70 -16.59 22.95
CA TYR A 141 -21.35 -15.28 23.51
C TYR A 141 -21.77 -15.27 24.98
N GLN A 142 -20.79 -15.15 25.87
CA GLN A 142 -20.98 -15.35 27.31
C GLN A 142 -21.64 -16.73 27.57
N GLU A 143 -22.82 -16.78 28.17
CA GLU A 143 -23.55 -18.02 28.45
C GLU A 143 -24.63 -18.35 27.40
N HIS A 144 -24.80 -17.52 26.38
CA HIS A 144 -25.87 -17.65 25.40
C HIS A 144 -25.37 -18.21 24.06
N THR A 145 -26.21 -19.04 23.44
CA THR A 145 -26.01 -19.45 22.04
C THR A 145 -26.64 -18.40 21.13
N MET A 146 -25.84 -17.84 20.24
CA MET A 146 -26.23 -16.84 19.26
C MET A 146 -26.11 -17.44 17.87
N ASN A 147 -27.01 -17.08 16.96
CA ASN A 147 -26.89 -17.34 15.54
C ASN A 147 -26.67 -16.02 14.79
N GLY A 148 -25.54 -15.88 14.09
CA GLY A 148 -25.16 -14.63 13.43
C GLY A 148 -23.74 -14.64 12.89
N CYS A 149 -23.09 -13.49 12.85
CA CYS A 149 -21.73 -13.33 12.33
C CYS A 149 -20.82 -12.57 13.31
N ILE A 150 -19.57 -13.01 13.36
CA ILE A 150 -18.45 -12.26 13.94
C ILE A 150 -17.59 -11.83 12.76
N LEU A 151 -17.40 -10.52 12.59
CA LEU A 151 -16.63 -9.92 11.52
C LEU A 151 -15.43 -9.20 12.13
N THR A 152 -14.24 -9.42 11.58
CA THR A 152 -13.00 -8.81 12.06
C THR A 152 -12.19 -8.22 10.91
N CYS A 153 -11.59 -7.07 11.15
CA CYS A 153 -10.77 -6.31 10.21
C CYS A 153 -9.68 -5.52 10.95
N ASP A 154 -8.64 -5.09 10.23
CA ASP A 154 -7.36 -4.58 10.77
C ASP A 154 -7.00 -3.17 10.27
N PHE A 155 -7.99 -2.40 9.83
CA PHE A 155 -7.83 -0.99 9.45
C PHE A 155 -8.84 -0.08 10.15
N ASP A 156 -8.51 1.21 10.24
CA ASP A 156 -9.29 2.19 10.98
C ASP A 156 -10.76 2.27 10.54
N GLY A 157 -11.68 2.23 11.50
CA GLY A 157 -13.12 2.39 11.28
C GLY A 157 -13.78 1.29 10.46
N CYS A 158 -13.08 0.18 10.19
CA CYS A 158 -13.54 -0.89 9.31
C CYS A 158 -14.82 -1.60 9.80
N ASN A 159 -15.10 -1.56 11.11
CA ASN A 159 -16.29 -2.15 11.69
C ASN A 159 -17.54 -1.26 11.59
N SER A 160 -17.52 -0.17 10.82
CA SER A 160 -18.69 0.67 10.52
C SER A 160 -19.78 -0.14 9.82
N GLY A 161 -19.47 -0.70 8.66
CA GLY A 161 -20.40 -1.50 7.87
C GLY A 161 -20.05 -1.45 6.39
N HIS A 162 -20.29 -2.58 5.72
CA HIS A 162 -19.86 -2.96 4.37
C HIS A 162 -18.36 -3.24 4.19
N ASP A 163 -18.10 -4.53 3.94
CA ASP A 163 -16.85 -5.07 3.43
C ASP A 163 -16.49 -4.44 2.08
N ARG A 164 -15.74 -3.34 2.09
CA ARG A 164 -14.87 -3.04 0.94
C ARG A 164 -13.57 -3.78 1.18
N LYS A 165 -13.53 -5.06 0.82
CA LYS A 165 -12.25 -5.75 0.66
C LYS A 165 -11.46 -4.98 -0.41
N PRO A 166 -10.32 -4.36 -0.10
CA PRO A 166 -9.44 -3.88 -1.15
C PRO A 166 -9.10 -5.10 -2.01
N ASN A 167 -9.33 -4.99 -3.32
CA ASN A 167 -9.16 -6.11 -4.24
C ASN A 167 -7.65 -6.33 -4.41
N ALA A 168 -7.03 -7.07 -3.48
CA ALA A 168 -5.58 -7.27 -3.41
C ALA A 168 -5.03 -7.82 -4.73
N MET A 169 -5.82 -8.62 -5.45
CA MET A 169 -5.48 -9.11 -6.79
C MET A 169 -5.33 -7.98 -7.83
N LEU A 170 -6.15 -6.93 -7.75
CA LEU A 170 -6.05 -5.77 -8.63
C LEU A 170 -4.79 -4.95 -8.30
N HIS A 171 -4.47 -4.79 -7.01
CA HIS A 171 -3.26 -4.08 -6.58
C HIS A 171 -1.97 -4.81 -6.99
N VAL A 172 -1.92 -6.13 -6.81
CA VAL A 172 -0.78 -6.96 -7.25
C VAL A 172 -0.67 -6.99 -8.78
N GLY A 173 -1.80 -7.04 -9.49
CA GLY A 173 -1.83 -6.97 -10.95
C GLY A 173 -1.29 -5.63 -11.47
N LEU A 174 -1.69 -4.51 -10.85
CA LEU A 174 -1.22 -3.18 -11.25
C LEU A 174 0.27 -2.99 -10.98
N SER A 175 0.79 -3.48 -9.85
CA SER A 175 2.21 -3.37 -9.52
C SER A 175 3.09 -4.24 -10.42
N ALA A 176 2.67 -5.47 -10.72
CA ALA A 176 3.37 -6.34 -11.66
C ALA A 176 3.41 -5.77 -13.08
N LEU A 177 2.30 -5.18 -13.54
CA LEU A 177 2.23 -4.51 -14.84
C LEU A 177 3.17 -3.30 -14.89
N LEU A 178 3.23 -2.50 -13.82
CA LEU A 178 4.12 -1.34 -13.75
C LEU A 178 5.59 -1.77 -13.86
N LEU A 179 5.99 -2.84 -13.14
CA LEU A 179 7.35 -3.39 -13.19
C LEU A 179 7.72 -3.96 -14.57
N ALA A 180 6.78 -4.62 -15.25
CA ALA A 180 7.02 -5.14 -16.60
C ALA A 180 7.14 -4.01 -17.64
N LEU A 181 6.36 -2.94 -17.49
CA LEU A 181 6.45 -1.77 -18.37
C LEU A 181 7.75 -1.00 -18.15
N THR A 182 8.22 -0.87 -16.90
CA THR A 182 9.50 -0.23 -16.61
C THR A 182 10.68 -1.07 -17.12
N SER A 183 10.64 -2.40 -16.98
CA SER A 183 11.69 -3.27 -17.53
C SER A 183 11.71 -3.22 -19.06
N TYR A 184 10.56 -3.30 -19.71
CA TYR A 184 10.46 -3.18 -21.18
C TYR A 184 10.99 -1.83 -21.69
N TYR A 185 10.67 -0.74 -20.99
CA TYR A 185 11.17 0.59 -21.35
C TYR A 185 12.70 0.67 -21.21
N ILE A 186 13.27 0.05 -20.18
CA ILE A 186 14.72 -0.04 -19.98
C ILE A 186 15.38 -0.89 -21.08
N ASP A 187 14.85 -2.06 -21.40
CA ASP A 187 15.43 -2.94 -22.45
C ASP A 187 15.36 -2.29 -23.84
N THR A 188 14.21 -1.69 -24.19
CA THR A 188 14.05 -0.97 -25.47
C THR A 188 15.05 0.20 -25.58
N THR A 189 15.33 0.87 -24.45
CA THR A 189 16.34 1.94 -24.47
C THR A 189 17.77 1.41 -24.55
N ILE A 190 18.06 0.22 -24.03
CA ILE A 190 19.39 -0.43 -24.16
C ILE A 190 19.61 -0.91 -25.60
N GLU A 191 18.61 -1.52 -26.24
CA GLU A 191 18.71 -2.00 -27.64
C GLU A 191 18.84 -0.84 -28.64
N CYS A 192 18.13 0.27 -28.43
CA CYS A 192 18.30 1.48 -29.24
C CYS A 192 19.73 2.06 -29.17
N PHE A 193 20.50 1.74 -28.11
CA PHE A 193 21.85 2.25 -27.91
C PHE A 193 22.94 1.33 -28.49
N GLN A 194 22.67 0.04 -28.73
CA GLN A 194 23.65 -0.85 -29.39
C GLN A 194 23.71 -0.67 -30.91
N PHE A 195 22.78 0.10 -31.50
CA PHE A 195 22.68 0.33 -32.95
C PHE A 195 23.09 1.74 -33.42
N THR A 196 23.64 2.58 -32.54
CA THR A 196 24.23 3.90 -32.86
C THR A 196 25.66 3.98 -32.38
#